data_AF-L0IBF4-F1
#
_entry.id   AF-L0IBF4-F1
#
_cell.length_a   1.000
_cell.length_b   1.000
_cell.length_c   1.000
_cell.angle_alpha   90.00
_cell.angle_beta   90.00
_cell.angle_gamma   90.00
#
_symmetry.space_group_name_H-M   'P 1'
#
loop_
_entity.id
_entity.type
_entity.pdbx_description
1 polymer ?
#
loop_
_entity_poly.entity_id
_entity_poly.type
_entity_poly.pdbx_seq_one_letter_code
_entity_poly.pdbx_strand_id
1 'polypeptide(L)'
;MLRGGCATIVAGVTASAAGCLTDGEQANNSAEEYNSAVDLLKQNSEVFNEYGSQEELPDSFNKEEIHRRVNSAEQHLDEAKSGADDELSAKIDNAEAIAKYQRKAASYNALLVDQKHCMDSFGSLSSAERWEDANKKIKECVSGFDETEKALTETQSAYNDIDQELLDEEGRLEVEDLGDELQFEEETLNVVGELINSFDLFAEGMPVLMGGFEDYEAENWHSSQEKFEEARDTFAQSEGRLSELENDPDLPASFESDVVETRCYVDALREGTDYWAKSAAAANRRNWNDAEYYAQEGNTAFDRCSM
;
A
#
# COMPACT_ATOMS: atom_id res chain seq x y z
N MET A 1 9.48 5.83 10.78
CA MET A 1 10.45 6.93 11.03
C MET A 1 10.07 7.65 12.32
N LEU A 2 11.03 7.79 13.24
CA LEU A 2 11.17 8.79 14.33
C LEU A 2 9.93 9.49 14.95
N ARG A 3 9.53 9.07 16.17
CA ARG A 3 9.34 9.83 17.45
C ARG A 3 8.22 9.14 18.28
N GLY A 4 8.20 9.05 19.61
CA GLY A 4 9.07 9.56 20.67
C GLY A 4 8.42 10.66 21.52
N GLY A 5 7.56 10.32 22.51
CA GLY A 5 7.46 11.10 23.76
C GLY A 5 6.08 11.36 24.40
N CYS A 6 5.62 10.43 25.24
CA CYS A 6 5.11 10.59 26.62
C CYS A 6 4.56 11.97 27.12
N ALA A 7 3.28 12.01 27.57
CA ALA A 7 2.85 12.75 28.77
C ALA A 7 1.47 12.28 29.29
N THR A 8 1.45 11.67 30.48
CA THR A 8 0.22 11.38 31.25
C THR A 8 -0.20 12.63 32.03
N ILE A 9 -1.46 13.08 31.88
CA ILE A 9 -2.11 14.02 32.81
C ILE A 9 -3.49 13.46 33.18
N VAL A 10 -3.66 13.14 34.46
CA VAL A 10 -4.94 12.77 35.08
C VAL A 10 -5.61 14.06 35.57
N ALA A 11 -6.80 14.38 35.07
CA ALA A 11 -7.66 15.43 35.63
C ALA A 11 -9.07 14.88 35.82
N GLY A 12 -9.42 14.61 37.09
CA GLY A 12 -10.80 14.31 37.48
C GLY A 12 -11.63 15.57 37.56
N VAL A 13 -12.82 15.55 36.95
CA VAL A 13 -13.85 16.59 37.13
C VAL A 13 -15.04 15.97 37.84
N THR A 14 -15.27 16.44 39.06
CA THR A 14 -16.51 16.21 39.83
C THR A 14 -17.47 17.34 39.52
N ALA A 15 -18.53 17.07 38.76
CA ALA A 15 -19.63 18.01 38.54
C ALA A 15 -20.78 17.70 39.50
N SER A 16 -21.21 18.72 40.23
CA SER A 16 -22.22 18.66 41.28
C SER A 16 -23.63 18.71 40.71
N ALA A 17 -24.47 17.79 41.17
CA ALA A 17 -25.88 17.69 40.83
C ALA A 17 -26.75 18.76 41.50
N ALA A 18 -27.68 19.35 40.74
CA ALA A 18 -28.95 19.86 41.28
C ALA A 18 -30.02 20.01 40.19
N GLY A 19 -30.96 19.05 40.12
CA GLY A 19 -32.35 19.30 39.71
C GLY A 19 -32.88 18.65 38.42
N CYS A 20 -33.33 17.40 38.49
CA CYS A 20 -34.57 16.86 37.87
C CYS A 20 -34.65 15.34 38.10
N LEU A 21 -35.57 14.87 38.94
CA LEU A 21 -35.63 13.49 39.45
C LEU A 21 -36.27 12.45 38.50
N THR A 22 -36.46 12.80 37.23
CA THR A 22 -36.82 11.85 36.16
C THR A 22 -35.92 12.00 34.93
N ASP A 23 -35.41 13.22 34.66
CA ASP A 23 -34.43 13.44 33.59
C ASP A 23 -33.01 13.03 34.00
N GLY A 24 -32.68 13.04 35.29
CA GLY A 24 -31.33 12.74 35.78
C GLY A 24 -30.91 11.27 35.69
N GLU A 25 -31.86 10.31 35.71
CA GLU A 25 -31.53 8.88 35.58
C GLU A 25 -31.27 8.52 34.11
N GLN A 26 -32.02 9.13 33.18
CA GLN A 26 -31.86 8.95 31.74
C GLN A 26 -30.65 9.71 31.17
N ALA A 27 -30.35 10.91 31.68
CA ALA A 27 -29.14 11.65 31.34
C ALA A 27 -27.86 10.97 31.86
N ASN A 28 -27.89 10.40 33.09
CA ASN A 28 -26.77 9.62 33.60
C ASN A 28 -26.51 8.36 32.76
N ASN A 29 -27.56 7.68 32.31
CA ASN A 29 -27.43 6.53 31.41
C ASN A 29 -26.79 6.96 30.08
N SER A 30 -27.22 8.10 29.50
CA SER A 30 -26.69 8.58 28.21
C SER A 30 -25.20 8.90 28.27
N ALA A 31 -24.75 9.54 29.36
CA ALA A 31 -23.33 9.82 29.56
C ALA A 31 -22.49 8.55 29.80
N GLU A 32 -23.05 7.56 30.51
CA GLU A 32 -22.38 6.26 30.75
C GLU A 32 -22.22 5.45 29.45
N GLU A 33 -23.25 5.43 28.60
CA GLU A 33 -23.19 4.79 27.29
C GLU A 33 -22.18 5.48 26.37
N TYR A 34 -22.21 6.82 26.28
CA TYR A 34 -21.21 7.58 25.53
C TYR A 34 -19.78 7.29 26.02
N ASN A 35 -19.55 7.24 27.34
CA ASN A 35 -18.24 6.91 27.90
C ASN A 35 -17.78 5.49 27.52
N SER A 36 -18.71 4.53 27.52
CA SER A 36 -18.43 3.15 27.12
C SER A 36 -18.05 3.05 25.64
N ALA A 37 -18.71 3.82 24.77
CA ALA A 37 -18.32 3.95 23.37
C ALA A 37 -16.92 4.53 23.21
N VAL A 38 -16.62 5.64 23.89
CA VAL A 38 -15.30 6.29 23.86
C VAL A 38 -14.19 5.35 24.32
N ASP A 39 -14.41 4.58 25.39
CA ASP A 39 -13.42 3.63 25.90
C ASP A 39 -13.12 2.50 24.90
N LEU A 40 -14.10 2.08 24.10
CA LEU A 40 -13.91 1.10 23.02
C LEU A 40 -13.14 1.69 21.83
N LEU A 41 -13.49 2.92 21.42
CA LEU A 41 -12.79 3.63 20.36
C LEU A 41 -11.33 3.91 20.75
N LYS A 42 -11.09 4.27 22.02
CA LYS A 42 -9.73 4.47 22.54
C LYS A 42 -8.87 3.21 22.48
N GLN A 43 -9.43 2.05 22.83
CA GLN A 43 -8.73 0.77 22.68
C GLN A 43 -8.30 0.50 21.23
N ASN A 44 -9.08 0.93 20.24
CA ASN A 44 -8.67 0.83 18.84
C ASN A 44 -7.57 1.82 18.48
N SER A 45 -7.63 3.07 18.96
CA SER A 45 -6.52 4.02 18.80
C SER A 45 -5.22 3.48 19.38
N GLU A 46 -5.26 2.82 20.54
CA GLU A 46 -4.08 2.15 21.12
C GLU A 46 -3.51 1.06 20.19
N VAL A 47 -4.38 0.26 19.55
CA VAL A 47 -3.96 -0.75 18.57
C VAL A 47 -3.35 -0.10 17.31
N PHE A 48 -3.93 0.99 16.80
CA PHE A 48 -3.36 1.71 15.66
C PHE A 48 -2.02 2.33 16.00
N ASN A 49 -1.87 2.91 17.19
CA ASN A 49 -0.61 3.49 17.66
C ASN A 49 0.48 2.40 17.82
N GLU A 50 0.13 1.25 18.38
CA GLU A 50 1.05 0.11 18.47
C GLU A 50 1.47 -0.36 17.06
N TYR A 51 0.51 -0.45 16.12
CA TYR A 51 0.78 -0.81 14.74
C TYR A 51 1.67 0.19 14.01
N GLY A 52 1.36 1.49 14.07
CA GLY A 52 2.13 2.56 13.43
C GLY A 52 3.52 2.78 14.03
N SER A 53 3.74 2.32 15.28
CA SER A 53 5.06 2.39 15.93
C SER A 53 6.05 1.33 15.44
N GLN A 54 5.61 0.35 14.66
CA GLN A 54 6.46 -0.73 14.16
C GLN A 54 7.36 -0.24 13.02
N GLU A 55 8.61 -0.72 12.98
CA GLU A 55 9.53 -0.38 11.89
C GLU A 55 9.17 -1.07 10.58
N GLU A 56 8.52 -2.24 10.67
CA GLU A 56 8.09 -3.05 9.53
C GLU A 56 6.60 -3.39 9.68
N LEU A 57 5.92 -3.56 8.54
CA LEU A 57 4.54 -4.04 8.52
C LEU A 57 4.48 -5.47 9.08
N PRO A 58 3.57 -5.75 10.03
CA PRO A 58 3.45 -7.09 10.62
C PRO A 58 2.90 -8.10 9.62
N ASP A 59 3.16 -9.37 9.87
CA ASP A 59 2.62 -10.47 9.06
C ASP A 59 1.10 -10.63 9.17
N SER A 60 0.44 -9.95 10.12
CA SER A 60 -1.00 -10.03 10.28
C SER A 60 -1.57 -8.78 10.95
N PHE A 61 -2.77 -8.39 10.55
CA PHE A 61 -3.54 -7.32 11.17
C PHE A 61 -4.98 -7.77 11.45
N ASN A 62 -5.40 -7.73 12.71
CA ASN A 62 -6.71 -8.23 13.14
C ASN A 62 -7.81 -7.15 13.00
N LYS A 63 -8.21 -6.87 11.74
CA LYS A 63 -9.26 -5.89 11.46
C LYS A 63 -10.61 -6.29 12.05
N GLU A 64 -10.91 -7.59 12.16
CA GLU A 64 -12.19 -8.10 12.64
C GLU A 64 -12.44 -7.72 14.10
N GLU A 65 -11.40 -7.76 14.93
CA GLU A 65 -11.48 -7.33 16.33
C GLU A 65 -11.70 -5.82 16.46
N ILE A 66 -11.06 -5.01 15.61
CA ILE A 66 -11.30 -3.56 15.55
C ILE A 66 -12.75 -3.29 15.13
N HIS A 67 -13.22 -3.93 14.06
CA HIS A 67 -14.60 -3.81 13.59
C HIS A 67 -15.60 -4.22 14.66
N ARG A 68 -15.31 -5.27 15.44
CA ARG A 68 -16.15 -5.70 16.56
C ARG A 68 -16.25 -4.60 17.63
N ARG A 69 -15.14 -3.96 18.01
CA ARG A 69 -15.16 -2.86 18.98
C ARG A 69 -15.88 -1.63 18.43
N VAL A 70 -15.67 -1.29 17.16
CA VAL A 70 -16.41 -0.21 16.48
C VAL A 70 -17.92 -0.49 16.50
N ASN A 71 -18.35 -1.70 16.13
CA ASN A 71 -19.78 -2.06 16.14
C ASN A 71 -20.38 -1.97 17.56
N SER A 72 -19.63 -2.36 18.59
CA SER A 72 -20.07 -2.20 19.98
C SER A 72 -20.11 -0.72 20.40
N ALA A 73 -19.14 0.08 19.99
CA ALA A 73 -19.14 1.53 20.26
C ALA A 73 -20.35 2.21 19.61
N GLU A 74 -20.66 1.90 18.35
CA GLU A 74 -21.85 2.43 17.65
C GLU A 74 -23.16 2.06 18.37
N GLN A 75 -23.27 0.84 18.92
CA GLN A 75 -24.45 0.45 19.72
C GLN A 75 -24.59 1.33 20.98
N HIS A 76 -23.48 1.57 21.69
CA HIS A 76 -23.48 2.46 22.85
C HIS A 76 -23.80 3.91 22.48
N LEU A 77 -23.28 4.41 21.34
CA LEU A 77 -23.60 5.76 20.84
C LEU A 77 -25.08 5.90 20.50
N ASP A 78 -25.68 4.90 19.85
CA ASP A 78 -27.12 4.87 19.55
C ASP A 78 -27.98 4.89 20.83
N GLU A 79 -27.57 4.17 21.88
CA GLU A 79 -28.24 4.20 23.18
C GLU A 79 -28.10 5.56 23.87
N ALA A 80 -26.92 6.19 23.76
CA ALA A 80 -26.63 7.52 24.33
C ALA A 80 -27.48 8.65 23.71
N LYS A 81 -27.86 8.55 22.43
CA LYS A 81 -28.69 9.57 21.73
C LYS A 81 -30.02 9.85 22.41
N SER A 82 -30.61 8.86 23.06
CA SER A 82 -31.99 8.93 23.58
C SER A 82 -32.18 9.90 24.75
N GLY A 83 -31.10 10.35 25.38
CA GLY A 83 -31.13 11.35 26.46
C GLY A 83 -30.05 12.43 26.34
N ALA A 84 -29.47 12.60 25.15
CA ALA A 84 -28.45 13.59 24.89
C ALA A 84 -29.04 15.01 24.79
N ASP A 85 -28.36 15.98 25.41
CA ASP A 85 -28.55 17.40 25.13
C ASP A 85 -27.73 17.82 23.90
N ASP A 86 -27.82 19.10 23.50
CA ASP A 86 -27.17 19.59 22.28
C ASP A 86 -25.64 19.42 22.32
N GLU A 87 -25.02 19.57 23.50
CA GLU A 87 -23.58 19.39 23.68
C GLU A 87 -23.19 17.91 23.53
N LEU A 88 -23.88 17.01 24.25
CA LEU A 88 -23.62 15.57 24.15
C LEU A 88 -23.96 15.02 22.76
N SER A 89 -24.96 15.58 22.07
CA SER A 89 -25.30 15.18 20.70
C SER A 89 -24.16 15.46 19.74
N ALA A 90 -23.53 16.64 19.81
CA ALA A 90 -22.37 16.97 18.96
C ALA A 90 -21.19 16.03 19.23
N LYS A 91 -20.98 15.66 20.49
CA LYS A 91 -19.93 14.70 20.90
C LYS A 91 -20.21 13.29 20.39
N ILE A 92 -21.47 12.85 20.45
CA ILE A 92 -21.90 11.57 19.88
C ILE A 92 -21.66 11.56 18.36
N ASP A 93 -22.08 12.60 17.65
CA ASP A 93 -21.89 12.70 16.20
C ASP A 93 -20.39 12.64 15.82
N ASN A 94 -19.52 13.31 16.58
CA ASN A 94 -18.08 13.24 16.37
C ASN A 94 -17.50 11.84 16.67
N ALA A 95 -17.96 11.19 17.75
CA ALA A 95 -17.55 9.82 18.07
C ALA A 95 -17.99 8.82 16.98
N GLU A 96 -19.12 9.03 16.32
CA GLU A 96 -19.54 8.24 15.15
C GLU A 96 -18.62 8.45 13.94
N ALA A 97 -18.17 9.69 13.70
CA ALA A 97 -17.18 9.97 12.67
C ALA A 97 -15.85 9.24 12.95
N ILE A 98 -15.39 9.25 14.21
CA ILE A 98 -14.19 8.51 14.64
C ILE A 98 -14.38 6.99 14.45
N ALA A 99 -15.54 6.46 14.83
CA ALA A 99 -15.90 5.05 14.63
C ALA A 99 -15.83 4.64 13.15
N LYS A 100 -16.37 5.49 12.25
CA LYS A 100 -16.31 5.32 10.80
C LYS A 100 -14.86 5.35 10.30
N TYR A 101 -14.07 6.33 10.72
CA TYR A 101 -12.65 6.44 10.38
C TYR A 101 -11.89 5.17 10.79
N GLN A 102 -11.99 4.74 12.05
CA GLN A 102 -11.31 3.54 12.55
C GLN A 102 -11.69 2.27 11.77
N ARG A 103 -12.94 2.13 11.35
CA ARG A 103 -13.36 1.00 10.50
C ARG A 103 -12.66 1.02 9.14
N LYS A 104 -12.54 2.20 8.52
CA LYS A 104 -11.88 2.39 7.23
C LYS A 104 -10.37 2.18 7.34
N ALA A 105 -9.72 2.83 8.30
CA ALA A 105 -8.31 2.65 8.61
C ALA A 105 -7.96 1.17 8.89
N ALA A 106 -8.82 0.43 9.61
CA ALA A 106 -8.59 -1.01 9.83
C ALA A 106 -8.68 -1.83 8.54
N SER A 107 -9.56 -1.44 7.62
CA SER A 107 -9.70 -2.14 6.34
C SER A 107 -8.51 -1.86 5.43
N TYR A 108 -8.07 -0.60 5.38
CA TYR A 108 -6.88 -0.17 4.66
C TYR A 108 -5.60 -0.85 5.18
N ASN A 109 -5.36 -0.85 6.49
CA ASN A 109 -4.18 -1.51 7.08
C ASN A 109 -4.14 -3.02 6.82
N ALA A 110 -5.29 -3.70 6.81
CA ALA A 110 -5.33 -5.11 6.43
C ALA A 110 -4.93 -5.33 4.96
N LEU A 111 -5.34 -4.43 4.06
CA LEU A 111 -4.98 -4.50 2.64
C LEU A 111 -3.48 -4.25 2.44
N LEU A 112 -2.86 -3.34 3.20
CA LEU A 112 -1.39 -3.16 3.18
C LEU A 112 -0.65 -4.46 3.56
N VAL A 113 -1.13 -5.18 4.58
CA VAL A 113 -0.55 -6.47 4.98
C VAL A 113 -0.76 -7.53 3.88
N ASP A 114 -1.95 -7.60 3.28
CA ASP A 114 -2.23 -8.50 2.17
C ASP A 114 -1.33 -8.20 0.95
N GLN A 115 -1.07 -6.91 0.69
CA GLN A 115 -0.19 -6.46 -0.38
C GLN A 115 1.27 -6.84 -0.13
N LYS A 116 1.76 -6.68 1.11
CA LYS A 116 3.09 -7.17 1.51
C LYS A 116 3.23 -8.66 1.21
N HIS A 117 2.27 -9.48 1.66
CA HIS A 117 2.29 -10.94 1.40
C HIS A 117 2.23 -11.27 -0.09
N CYS A 118 1.51 -10.45 -0.86
CA CYS A 118 1.44 -10.60 -2.30
C CYS A 118 2.81 -10.37 -2.95
N MET A 119 3.49 -9.29 -2.59
CA MET A 119 4.82 -8.94 -3.10
C MET A 119 5.89 -9.93 -2.64
N ASP A 120 5.84 -10.40 -1.38
CA ASP A 120 6.74 -11.45 -0.88
C ASP A 120 6.59 -12.76 -1.68
N SER A 121 5.35 -13.11 -2.03
CA SER A 121 5.06 -14.27 -2.88
C SER A 121 5.56 -14.09 -4.31
N PHE A 122 5.36 -12.91 -4.90
CA PHE A 122 5.89 -12.57 -6.22
C PHE A 122 7.43 -12.67 -6.24
N GLY A 123 8.10 -12.07 -5.27
CA GLY A 123 9.57 -12.12 -5.15
C GLY A 123 10.09 -13.55 -4.98
N SER A 124 9.41 -14.37 -4.17
CA SER A 124 9.75 -15.78 -3.97
C SER A 124 9.60 -16.61 -5.25
N LEU A 125 8.53 -16.39 -6.04
CA LEU A 125 8.30 -17.09 -7.30
C LEU A 125 9.29 -16.66 -8.38
N SER A 126 9.58 -15.36 -8.47
CA SER A 126 10.58 -14.80 -9.38
C SER A 126 11.98 -15.34 -9.10
N SER A 127 12.37 -15.40 -7.82
CA SER A 127 13.66 -15.96 -7.40
C SER A 127 13.80 -17.45 -7.68
N ALA A 128 12.68 -18.17 -7.76
CA ALA A 128 12.64 -19.57 -8.15
C ALA A 128 12.49 -19.78 -9.67
N GLU A 129 12.60 -18.70 -10.47
CA GLU A 129 12.43 -18.67 -11.93
C GLU A 129 11.07 -19.23 -12.41
N ARG A 130 10.06 -19.22 -11.53
CA ARG A 130 8.68 -19.64 -11.85
C ARG A 130 7.91 -18.48 -12.46
N TRP A 131 8.38 -17.98 -13.60
CA TRP A 131 7.92 -16.73 -14.19
C TRP A 131 6.43 -16.70 -14.56
N GLU A 132 5.85 -17.83 -14.98
CA GLU A 132 4.40 -17.91 -15.25
C GLU A 132 3.57 -17.72 -13.96
N ASP A 133 3.98 -18.35 -12.87
CA ASP A 133 3.32 -18.21 -11.57
C ASP A 133 3.55 -16.80 -10.99
N ALA A 134 4.76 -16.25 -11.15
CA ALA A 134 5.10 -14.89 -10.73
C ALA A 134 4.25 -13.85 -11.48
N ASN A 135 4.10 -13.98 -12.80
CA ASN A 135 3.24 -13.13 -13.63
C ASN A 135 1.77 -13.20 -13.18
N LYS A 136 1.26 -14.39 -12.89
CA LYS A 136 -0.08 -14.50 -12.30
C LYS A 136 -0.16 -13.78 -10.95
N LYS A 137 0.86 -13.94 -10.10
CA LYS A 137 0.86 -13.37 -8.76
C LYS A 137 0.92 -11.84 -8.77
N ILE A 138 1.77 -11.23 -9.59
CA ILE A 138 1.87 -9.76 -9.67
C ILE A 138 0.57 -9.13 -10.18
N LYS A 139 -0.17 -9.79 -11.08
CA LYS A 139 -1.52 -9.35 -11.49
C LYS A 139 -2.54 -9.35 -10.36
N GLU A 140 -2.45 -10.33 -9.45
CA GLU A 140 -3.23 -10.29 -8.20
C GLU A 140 -2.80 -9.10 -7.32
N CYS A 141 -1.49 -8.80 -7.27
CA CYS A 141 -0.96 -7.67 -6.49
C CYS A 141 -1.36 -6.31 -7.07
N VAL A 142 -1.40 -6.15 -8.40
CA VAL A 142 -1.91 -4.92 -9.06
C VAL A 142 -3.36 -4.68 -8.65
N SER A 143 -4.22 -5.71 -8.77
CA SER A 143 -5.62 -5.59 -8.37
C SER A 143 -5.80 -5.32 -6.87
N GLY A 144 -4.98 -5.92 -6.02
CA GLY A 144 -5.00 -5.65 -4.57
C GLY A 144 -4.52 -4.24 -4.23
N PHE A 145 -3.61 -3.70 -5.04
CA PHE A 145 -3.14 -2.33 -4.89
C PHE A 145 -4.22 -1.29 -5.19
N ASP A 146 -4.97 -1.47 -6.30
CA ASP A 146 -6.11 -0.60 -6.62
C ASP A 146 -7.16 -0.58 -5.48
N GLU A 147 -7.39 -1.72 -4.82
CA GLU A 147 -8.26 -1.81 -3.65
C GLU A 147 -7.68 -1.07 -2.44
N THR A 148 -6.36 -1.09 -2.28
CA THR A 148 -5.61 -0.41 -1.22
C THR A 148 -5.69 1.12 -1.37
N GLU A 149 -5.43 1.66 -2.56
CA GLU A 149 -5.55 3.09 -2.86
C GLU A 149 -6.97 3.61 -2.60
N LYS A 150 -7.97 2.84 -3.04
CA LYS A 150 -9.37 3.17 -2.77
C LYS A 150 -9.66 3.17 -1.26
N ALA A 151 -9.14 2.20 -0.52
CA ALA A 151 -9.32 2.12 0.92
C ALA A 151 -8.64 3.29 1.66
N LEU A 152 -7.48 3.77 1.18
CA LEU A 152 -6.85 4.98 1.70
C LEU A 152 -7.72 6.21 1.45
N THR A 153 -8.23 6.38 0.22
CA THR A 153 -9.14 7.49 -0.13
C THR A 153 -10.39 7.50 0.77
N GLU A 154 -10.98 6.31 1.00
CA GLU A 154 -12.13 6.17 1.91
C GLU A 154 -11.77 6.47 3.37
N THR A 155 -10.54 6.16 3.78
CA THR A 155 -10.01 6.46 5.13
C THR A 155 -9.80 7.95 5.31
N GLN A 156 -9.14 8.63 4.36
CA GLN A 156 -8.98 10.09 4.32
C GLN A 156 -10.34 10.80 4.35
N SER A 157 -11.29 10.35 3.52
CA SER A 157 -12.63 10.94 3.52
C SER A 157 -13.33 10.79 4.87
N ALA A 158 -13.16 9.66 5.57
CA ALA A 158 -13.74 9.45 6.90
C ALA A 158 -13.01 10.24 7.98
N TYR A 159 -11.70 10.45 7.86
CA TYR A 159 -10.92 11.32 8.73
C TYR A 159 -11.38 12.78 8.63
N ASN A 160 -11.63 13.26 7.41
CA ASN A 160 -12.10 14.63 7.16
C ASN A 160 -13.52 14.91 7.68
N ASP A 161 -14.30 13.86 7.99
CA ASP A 161 -15.62 14.00 8.62
C ASP A 161 -15.52 14.24 10.14
N ILE A 162 -14.34 14.05 10.74
CA ILE A 162 -14.10 14.25 12.18
C ILE A 162 -13.98 15.75 12.49
N ASP A 163 -14.74 16.22 13.48
CA ASP A 163 -14.61 17.56 14.03
C ASP A 163 -13.39 17.61 14.95
N GLN A 164 -12.29 18.16 14.42
CA GLN A 164 -11.01 18.27 15.14
C GLN A 164 -11.09 19.26 16.31
N GLU A 165 -11.91 20.31 16.22
CA GLU A 165 -12.08 21.26 17.33
C GLU A 165 -12.73 20.56 18.53
N LEU A 166 -13.76 19.75 18.30
CA LEU A 166 -14.40 18.96 19.36
C LEU A 166 -13.46 17.88 19.94
N LEU A 167 -12.58 17.30 19.11
CA LEU A 167 -11.64 16.27 19.53
C LEU A 167 -10.59 16.85 20.50
N ASP A 168 -10.05 18.02 20.17
CA ASP A 168 -9.11 18.77 21.01
C ASP A 168 -9.72 19.21 22.34
N GLU A 169 -11.00 19.63 22.33
CA GLU A 169 -11.71 20.04 23.54
C GLU A 169 -11.98 18.87 24.51
N GLU A 170 -12.25 17.67 23.98
CA GLU A 170 -12.53 16.50 24.80
C GLU A 170 -11.30 15.92 25.46
N GLY A 171 -10.15 15.90 24.77
CA GLY A 171 -8.88 15.35 25.27
C GLY A 171 -8.95 13.88 25.72
N ARG A 172 -10.00 13.15 25.32
CA ARG A 172 -10.26 11.75 25.73
C ARG A 172 -9.98 10.74 24.62
N LEU A 173 -10.16 11.17 23.37
CA LEU A 173 -9.78 10.43 22.19
C LEU A 173 -8.56 11.12 21.59
N GLU A 174 -7.50 10.35 21.39
CA GLU A 174 -6.34 10.79 20.64
C GLU A 174 -6.51 10.23 19.24
N VAL A 175 -6.84 11.14 18.31
CA VAL A 175 -6.59 10.95 16.89
C VAL A 175 -5.49 11.96 16.61
N GLU A 176 -4.28 11.51 16.32
CA GLU A 176 -3.21 12.44 15.96
C GLU A 176 -3.65 13.27 14.74
N ASP A 177 -3.04 14.44 14.52
CA ASP A 177 -3.27 15.19 13.29
C ASP A 177 -2.62 14.41 12.13
N LEU A 178 -3.39 13.48 11.58
CA LEU A 178 -3.00 12.53 10.55
C LEU A 178 -3.19 13.10 9.14
N GLY A 179 -3.64 14.35 8.99
CA GLY A 179 -3.90 14.94 7.67
C GLY A 179 -2.67 14.91 6.76
N ASP A 180 -1.54 15.41 7.27
CA ASP A 180 -0.26 15.40 6.55
C ASP A 180 0.26 13.96 6.34
N GLU A 181 0.02 13.06 7.30
CA GLU A 181 0.47 11.66 7.22
C GLU A 181 -0.30 10.86 6.16
N LEU A 182 -1.63 10.99 6.11
CA LEU A 182 -2.46 10.32 5.11
C LEU A 182 -2.21 10.87 3.70
N GLN A 183 -1.85 12.15 3.58
CA GLN A 183 -1.40 12.71 2.30
C GLN A 183 -0.05 12.11 1.88
N PHE A 184 0.91 12.05 2.81
CA PHE A 184 2.20 11.42 2.55
C PHE A 184 2.07 9.93 2.17
N GLU A 185 1.14 9.21 2.81
CA GLU A 185 0.83 7.83 2.45
C GLU A 185 0.25 7.72 1.04
N GLU A 186 -0.61 8.64 0.61
CA GLU A 186 -1.16 8.67 -0.74
C GLU A 186 -0.07 8.88 -1.79
N GLU A 187 0.82 9.86 -1.56
CA GLU A 187 1.98 10.11 -2.41
C GLU A 187 2.89 8.88 -2.48
N THR A 188 3.12 8.22 -1.35
CA THR A 188 3.90 6.97 -1.27
C THR A 188 3.23 5.83 -2.04
N LEU A 189 1.91 5.64 -1.89
CA LEU A 189 1.19 4.59 -2.60
C LEU A 189 1.21 4.83 -4.10
N ASN A 190 1.03 6.05 -4.59
CA ASN A 190 1.10 6.33 -6.02
C ASN A 190 2.43 5.83 -6.63
N VAL A 191 3.55 6.10 -5.94
CA VAL A 191 4.90 5.64 -6.35
C VAL A 191 4.99 4.11 -6.31
N VAL A 192 4.51 3.48 -5.23
CA VAL A 192 4.51 2.02 -5.09
C VAL A 192 3.63 1.35 -6.16
N GLY A 193 2.50 1.96 -6.52
CA GLY A 193 1.62 1.50 -7.59
C GLY A 193 2.31 1.51 -8.94
N GLU A 194 3.04 2.57 -9.26
CA GLU A 194 3.86 2.65 -10.48
C GLU A 194 4.99 1.61 -10.50
N LEU A 195 5.63 1.34 -9.37
CA LEU A 195 6.61 0.26 -9.24
C LEU A 195 5.97 -1.12 -9.47
N ILE A 196 4.82 -1.41 -8.86
CA ILE A 196 4.09 -2.68 -9.03
C ILE A 196 3.67 -2.88 -10.49
N ASN A 197 3.14 -1.83 -11.13
CA ASN A 197 2.77 -1.87 -12.55
C ASN A 197 4.00 -2.10 -13.45
N SER A 198 5.15 -1.52 -13.08
CA SER A 198 6.41 -1.77 -13.78
C SER A 198 6.89 -3.21 -13.61
N PHE A 199 6.67 -3.80 -12.42
CA PHE A 199 6.96 -5.22 -12.16
C PHE A 199 6.02 -6.18 -12.88
N ASP A 200 4.75 -5.81 -13.11
CA ASP A 200 3.82 -6.60 -13.94
C ASP A 200 4.36 -6.76 -15.36
N LEU A 201 4.77 -5.65 -15.98
CA LEU A 201 5.41 -5.66 -17.30
C LEU A 201 6.71 -6.47 -17.32
N PHE A 202 7.55 -6.31 -16.29
CA PHE A 202 8.76 -7.12 -16.14
C PHE A 202 8.42 -8.62 -16.09
N ALA A 203 7.45 -9.02 -15.26
CA ALA A 203 7.03 -10.41 -15.11
C ALA A 203 6.37 -10.98 -16.38
N GLU A 204 5.74 -10.13 -17.20
CA GLU A 204 5.21 -10.49 -18.51
C GLU A 204 6.32 -10.73 -19.54
N GLY A 205 7.37 -9.90 -19.53
CA GLY A 205 8.50 -10.01 -20.46
C GLY A 205 9.39 -11.23 -20.22
N MET A 206 9.58 -11.64 -18.95
CA MET A 206 10.52 -12.71 -18.59
C MET A 206 10.21 -14.09 -19.22
N PRO A 207 8.97 -14.63 -19.20
CA PRO A 207 8.65 -15.88 -19.90
C PRO A 207 8.94 -15.81 -21.39
N VAL A 208 8.66 -14.66 -22.03
CA VAL A 208 8.88 -14.46 -23.47
C VAL A 208 10.39 -14.45 -23.78
N LEU A 209 11.19 -13.75 -22.97
CA LEU A 209 12.65 -13.76 -23.05
C LEU A 209 13.21 -15.18 -22.93
N MET A 210 12.78 -15.94 -21.91
CA MET A 210 13.21 -17.33 -21.70
C MET A 210 12.82 -18.23 -22.88
N GLY A 211 11.60 -18.10 -23.39
CA GLY A 211 11.16 -18.81 -24.59
C GLY A 211 11.97 -18.41 -25.85
N GLY A 212 12.50 -17.19 -25.90
CA GLY A 212 13.40 -16.72 -26.96
C GLY A 212 14.76 -17.41 -26.91
N PHE A 213 15.31 -17.62 -25.71
CA PHE A 213 16.51 -18.42 -25.50
C PHE A 213 16.32 -19.89 -25.86
N GLU A 214 15.21 -20.50 -25.44
CA GLU A 214 14.89 -21.89 -25.79
C GLU A 214 14.83 -22.11 -27.32
N ASP A 215 14.18 -21.19 -28.03
CA ASP A 215 14.13 -21.25 -29.50
C ASP A 215 15.50 -20.98 -30.13
N TYR A 216 16.31 -20.11 -29.53
CA TYR A 216 17.67 -19.86 -29.99
C TYR A 216 18.51 -21.13 -29.89
N GLU A 217 18.48 -21.81 -28.74
CA GLU A 217 19.21 -23.07 -28.53
C GLU A 217 18.73 -24.19 -29.45
N ALA A 218 17.43 -24.22 -29.79
CA ALA A 218 16.84 -25.15 -30.74
C ALA A 218 17.11 -24.82 -32.22
N GLU A 219 17.89 -23.78 -32.52
CA GLU A 219 18.15 -23.24 -33.86
C GLU A 219 16.89 -22.74 -34.59
N ASN A 220 15.82 -22.43 -33.86
CA ASN A 220 14.58 -21.84 -34.37
C ASN A 220 14.71 -20.32 -34.48
N TRP A 221 15.71 -19.84 -35.23
CA TRP A 221 16.16 -18.44 -35.24
C TRP A 221 15.07 -17.39 -35.47
N HIS A 222 14.12 -17.67 -36.36
CA HIS A 222 13.04 -16.73 -36.65
C HIS A 222 12.10 -16.54 -35.45
N SER A 223 11.69 -17.65 -34.82
CA SER A 223 10.82 -17.64 -33.64
C SER A 223 11.53 -17.02 -32.43
N SER A 224 12.82 -17.35 -32.27
CA SER A 224 13.68 -16.72 -31.25
C SER A 224 13.77 -15.21 -31.42
N GLN A 225 13.97 -14.71 -32.65
CA GLN A 225 13.99 -13.29 -32.95
C GLN A 225 12.67 -12.61 -32.56
N GLU A 226 11.52 -13.18 -32.96
CA GLU A 226 10.19 -12.61 -32.66
C GLU A 226 9.96 -12.48 -31.15
N LYS A 227 10.32 -13.52 -30.38
CA LYS A 227 10.19 -13.49 -28.91
C LYS A 227 11.12 -12.47 -28.26
N PHE A 228 12.37 -12.35 -28.71
CA PHE A 228 13.24 -11.30 -28.20
C PHE A 228 12.70 -9.90 -28.54
N GLU A 229 12.20 -9.67 -29.75
CA GLU A 229 11.58 -8.38 -30.09
C GLU A 229 10.35 -8.07 -29.22
N GLU A 230 9.51 -9.06 -28.95
CA GLU A 230 8.35 -8.94 -28.05
C GLU A 230 8.78 -8.63 -26.61
N ALA A 231 9.71 -9.40 -26.04
CA ALA A 231 10.22 -9.15 -24.69
C ALA A 231 10.89 -7.77 -24.57
N ARG A 232 11.66 -7.34 -25.59
CA ARG A 232 12.25 -5.99 -25.64
C ARG A 232 11.17 -4.91 -25.55
N ASP A 233 10.09 -5.05 -26.32
CA ASP A 233 9.02 -4.06 -26.36
C ASP A 233 8.25 -4.01 -25.03
N THR A 234 8.11 -5.14 -24.34
CA THR A 234 7.55 -5.19 -22.97
C THR A 234 8.48 -4.52 -21.96
N PHE A 235 9.78 -4.81 -21.97
CA PHE A 235 10.74 -4.14 -21.10
C PHE A 235 10.87 -2.64 -21.39
N ALA A 236 10.72 -2.22 -22.65
CA ALA A 236 10.68 -0.80 -23.01
C ALA A 236 9.48 -0.05 -22.40
N GLN A 237 8.33 -0.72 -22.26
CA GLN A 237 7.18 -0.12 -21.59
C GLN A 237 7.43 0.04 -20.07
N SER A 238 8.05 -0.97 -19.45
CA SER A 238 8.41 -0.93 -18.04
C SER A 238 9.47 0.15 -17.76
N GLU A 239 10.51 0.24 -18.60
CA GLU A 239 11.54 1.30 -18.52
C GLU A 239 10.92 2.69 -18.68
N GLY A 240 10.00 2.86 -19.63
CA GLY A 240 9.31 4.13 -19.86
C GLY A 240 8.58 4.64 -18.61
N ARG A 241 7.84 3.76 -17.91
CA ARG A 241 7.18 4.10 -16.64
C ARG A 241 8.15 4.48 -15.54
N LEU A 242 9.20 3.69 -15.36
CA LEU A 242 10.24 3.98 -14.36
C LEU A 242 11.01 5.27 -14.68
N SER A 243 11.18 5.59 -15.96
CA SER A 243 11.78 6.83 -16.41
C SER A 243 10.87 8.03 -16.13
N GLU A 244 9.56 7.91 -16.32
CA GLU A 244 8.59 8.93 -15.92
C GLU A 244 8.65 9.17 -14.40
N LEU A 245 8.65 8.08 -13.62
CA LEU A 245 8.73 8.13 -12.15
C LEU A 245 10.05 8.75 -11.65
N GLU A 246 11.19 8.40 -12.24
CA GLU A 246 12.49 8.98 -11.87
C GLU A 246 12.56 10.49 -12.13
N ASN A 247 11.84 10.98 -13.14
CA ASN A 247 11.81 12.40 -13.50
C ASN A 247 10.70 13.17 -12.77
N ASP A 248 9.91 12.51 -11.92
CA ASP A 248 8.86 13.14 -11.14
C ASP A 248 9.49 14.01 -10.03
N PRO A 249 9.26 15.34 -10.02
CA PRO A 249 9.76 16.21 -8.96
C PRO A 249 9.19 15.89 -7.56
N ASP A 250 8.08 15.15 -7.51
CA ASP A 250 7.39 14.78 -6.28
C ASP A 250 7.75 13.34 -5.82
N LEU A 251 8.70 12.67 -6.49
CA LEU A 251 9.22 11.38 -6.06
C LEU A 251 9.83 11.48 -4.64
N PRO A 252 9.34 10.72 -3.65
CA PRO A 252 9.89 10.78 -2.31
C PRO A 252 11.35 10.29 -2.31
N ALA A 253 12.22 11.00 -1.61
CA ALA A 253 13.66 10.74 -1.57
C ALA A 253 14.02 9.30 -1.13
N SER A 254 13.14 8.61 -0.39
CA SER A 254 13.33 7.21 0.00
C SER A 254 13.25 6.24 -1.17
N PHE A 255 12.59 6.59 -2.28
CA PHE A 255 12.43 5.76 -3.46
C PHE A 255 13.39 6.10 -4.60
N GLU A 256 14.07 7.25 -4.56
CA GLU A 256 14.96 7.69 -5.66
C GLU A 256 15.97 6.61 -6.07
N SER A 257 16.68 6.01 -5.11
CA SER A 257 17.67 4.96 -5.40
C SER A 257 17.01 3.72 -6.00
N ASP A 258 15.90 3.27 -5.41
CA ASP A 258 15.20 2.06 -5.83
C ASP A 258 14.64 2.20 -7.26
N VAL A 259 14.08 3.37 -7.60
CA VAL A 259 13.57 3.67 -8.95
C VAL A 259 14.72 3.70 -9.96
N VAL A 260 15.83 4.38 -9.64
CA VAL A 260 17.02 4.46 -10.52
C VAL A 260 17.62 3.09 -10.77
N GLU A 261 17.78 2.29 -9.71
CA GLU A 261 18.31 0.92 -9.79
C GLU A 261 17.38 0.03 -10.61
N THR A 262 16.08 0.04 -10.30
CA THR A 262 15.09 -0.76 -11.03
C THR A 262 15.04 -0.38 -12.50
N ARG A 263 15.05 0.93 -12.82
CA ARG A 263 15.12 1.40 -14.21
C ARG A 263 16.38 0.91 -14.92
N CYS A 264 17.54 0.96 -14.25
CA CYS A 264 18.79 0.43 -14.80
C CYS A 264 18.64 -1.04 -15.20
N TYR A 265 18.12 -1.88 -14.29
CA TYR A 265 17.91 -3.30 -14.53
C TYR A 265 16.96 -3.56 -15.70
N VAL A 266 15.83 -2.86 -15.76
CA VAL A 266 14.85 -3.02 -16.86
C VAL A 266 15.43 -2.53 -18.19
N ASP A 267 16.19 -1.43 -18.21
CA ASP A 267 16.86 -0.96 -19.42
C ASP A 267 17.95 -1.94 -19.89
N ALA A 268 18.70 -2.54 -18.96
CA ALA A 268 19.66 -3.60 -19.25
C ALA A 268 18.98 -4.82 -19.89
N LEU A 269 17.80 -5.21 -19.40
CA LEU A 269 17.00 -6.28 -19.99
C LEU A 269 16.50 -5.92 -21.39
N ARG A 270 15.98 -4.71 -21.56
CA ARG A 270 15.55 -4.18 -22.86
C ARG A 270 16.69 -4.20 -23.88
N GLU A 271 17.85 -3.64 -23.53
CA GLU A 271 19.02 -3.57 -24.41
C GLU A 271 19.59 -4.96 -24.71
N GLY A 272 19.77 -5.80 -23.69
CA GLY A 272 20.27 -7.16 -23.86
C GLY A 272 19.37 -7.98 -24.79
N THR A 273 18.06 -7.87 -24.61
CA THR A 273 17.08 -8.54 -25.45
C THR A 273 17.12 -8.03 -26.90
N ASP A 274 17.30 -6.72 -27.14
CA ASP A 274 17.47 -6.17 -28.50
C ASP A 274 18.72 -6.73 -29.21
N TYR A 275 19.82 -6.91 -28.47
CA TYR A 275 21.01 -7.58 -29.01
C TYR A 275 20.77 -9.06 -29.31
N TRP A 276 20.04 -9.77 -28.46
CA TRP A 276 19.67 -11.16 -28.72
C TRP A 276 18.75 -11.33 -29.93
N ALA A 277 17.83 -10.38 -30.17
CA ALA A 277 17.06 -10.32 -31.42
C ALA A 277 17.97 -10.15 -32.65
N LYS A 278 18.97 -9.24 -32.60
CA LYS A 278 19.96 -9.06 -33.68
C LYS A 278 20.81 -10.31 -33.89
N SER A 279 21.16 -11.00 -32.81
CA SER A 279 21.89 -12.27 -32.85
C SER A 279 21.10 -13.34 -33.59
N ALA A 280 19.83 -13.56 -33.20
CA ALA A 280 18.93 -14.50 -33.84
C ALA A 280 18.73 -14.17 -35.34
N ALA A 281 18.56 -12.89 -35.67
CA ALA A 281 18.46 -12.45 -37.07
C ALA A 281 19.74 -12.73 -37.89
N ALA A 282 20.93 -12.59 -37.29
CA ALA A 282 22.20 -12.91 -37.92
C ALA A 282 22.39 -14.43 -38.11
N ALA A 283 22.05 -15.22 -37.09
CA ALA A 283 22.07 -16.68 -37.14
C ALA A 283 21.12 -17.23 -38.22
N ASN A 284 19.92 -16.66 -38.36
CA ASN A 284 18.97 -16.99 -39.42
C ASN A 284 19.57 -16.80 -40.83
N ARG A 285 20.42 -15.78 -41.00
CA ARG A 285 21.16 -15.50 -42.24
C ARG A 285 22.48 -16.28 -42.36
N ARG A 286 22.78 -17.16 -41.39
CA ARG A 286 24.04 -17.92 -41.26
C ARG A 286 25.28 -17.02 -41.14
N ASN A 287 25.12 -15.82 -40.60
CA ASN A 287 26.23 -14.93 -40.28
C ASN A 287 26.67 -15.13 -38.83
N TRP A 288 27.46 -16.18 -38.60
CA TRP A 288 27.84 -16.62 -37.26
C TRP A 288 28.72 -15.63 -36.50
N ASN A 289 29.57 -14.87 -37.20
CA ASN A 289 30.42 -13.86 -36.56
C ASN A 289 29.57 -12.73 -35.94
N ASP A 290 28.58 -12.24 -36.70
CA ASP A 290 27.66 -11.21 -36.20
C ASP A 290 26.76 -11.78 -35.08
N ALA A 291 26.30 -13.03 -35.22
CA ALA A 291 25.49 -13.67 -34.19
C ALA A 291 26.25 -13.78 -32.85
N GLU A 292 27.48 -14.27 -32.89
CA GLU A 292 28.33 -14.38 -31.69
C GLU A 292 28.64 -13.01 -31.08
N TYR A 293 28.95 -12.00 -31.91
CA TYR A 293 29.17 -10.64 -31.44
C TYR A 293 27.94 -10.08 -30.71
N TYR A 294 26.76 -10.14 -31.33
CA TYR A 294 25.55 -9.60 -30.70
C TYR A 294 25.14 -10.38 -29.45
N ALA A 295 25.32 -11.70 -29.41
CA ALA A 295 25.07 -12.47 -28.19
C ALA A 295 25.99 -12.02 -27.03
N GLN A 296 27.27 -11.75 -27.30
CA GLN A 296 28.21 -11.24 -26.29
C GLN A 296 27.83 -9.84 -25.80
N GLU A 297 27.45 -8.93 -26.70
CA GLU A 297 26.95 -7.59 -26.32
C GLU A 297 25.65 -7.69 -25.52
N GLY A 298 24.76 -8.63 -25.88
CA GLY A 298 23.53 -8.90 -25.14
C GLY A 298 23.78 -9.32 -23.69
N ASN A 299 24.72 -10.24 -23.47
CA ASN A 299 25.13 -10.63 -22.12
C ASN A 299 25.80 -9.48 -21.36
N THR A 300 26.65 -8.70 -22.04
CA THR A 300 27.29 -7.52 -21.44
C THR A 300 26.25 -6.48 -21.00
N ALA A 301 25.18 -6.31 -21.76
CA ALA A 301 24.08 -5.42 -21.41
C ALA A 301 23.33 -5.92 -20.17
N PHE A 302 22.99 -7.22 -20.09
CA PHE A 302 22.33 -7.79 -18.89
C PHE A 302 23.16 -7.62 -17.60
N ASP A 303 24.48 -7.74 -17.70
CA ASP A 303 25.39 -7.63 -16.55
C ASP A 303 25.66 -6.18 -16.10
N ARG A 304 25.18 -5.18 -16.85
CA ARG A 304 25.57 -3.77 -16.67
C ARG A 304 25.19 -3.19 -15.31
N CYS A 305 24.06 -3.62 -14.75
CA CYS A 305 23.50 -3.08 -13.51
C CYS A 305 23.71 -4.02 -12.30
N SER A 306 24.46 -5.12 -12.46
CA SER A 306 24.68 -6.14 -11.43
C SER A 306 25.83 -5.83 -10.44
N MET A 307 26.27 -4.57 -10.34
CA MET A 307 27.40 -4.10 -9.52
C MET A 307 26.98 -3.09 -8.47
#